data_AF-A0A7Y2ZUD8-F1
#
_entry.id   AF-A0A7Y2ZUD8-F1
#
_cell.length_a   1.000
_cell.length_b   1.000
_cell.length_c   1.000
_cell.angle_alpha   90.00
_cell.angle_beta   90.00
_cell.angle_gamma   90.00
#
_symmetry.space_group_name_H-M   'P 1'
#
loop_
_entity.id
_entity.type
_entity.pdbx_description
1 polymer ?
#
loop_
_entity_poly.entity_id
_entity_poly.type
_entity_poly.pdbx_seq_one_letter_code
_entity_poly.pdbx_strand_id
1 'polypeptide(L)' 'MAKFRLDEIDHQILDMLIDNTRIPFTDIAKKLLISAGTVHVRVKKMEDAGIIKGSSLTLD' A
#
# COMPACT_ATOMS: atom_id res chain seq x y z
N MET A 1 12.28 16.70 -8.58
CA MET A 1 11.54 15.65 -7.83
C MET A 1 11.55 14.40 -8.68
N ALA A 2 12.08 13.29 -8.18
CA ALA A 2 12.07 12.03 -8.93
C ALA A 2 10.61 11.60 -9.13
N LYS A 3 10.23 11.33 -10.38
CA LYS A 3 8.88 10.90 -10.74
C LYS A 3 8.73 9.46 -10.25
N PHE A 4 8.14 9.26 -9.06
CA PHE A 4 7.83 7.92 -8.57
C PHE A 4 6.86 7.27 -9.56
N ARG A 5 7.27 6.14 -10.16
CA ARG A 5 6.46 5.44 -11.15
C ARG A 5 5.84 4.22 -10.47
N LEU A 6 4.53 4.28 -10.30
CA LEU A 6 3.72 3.15 -9.85
C LEU A 6 3.68 2.10 -10.95
N ASP A 7 3.78 0.83 -10.57
CA ASP A 7 3.45 -0.29 -11.45
C ASP A 7 2.07 -0.86 -11.13
N GLU A 8 1.65 -1.88 -11.89
CA GLU A 8 0.34 -2.51 -11.75
C GLU A 8 0.11 -3.14 -10.37
N ILE A 9 1.16 -3.61 -9.69
CA ILE A 9 1.04 -4.18 -8.35
C ILE A 9 0.83 -3.07 -7.33
N ASP A 10 1.54 -1.95 -7.46
CA ASP A 10 1.33 -0.79 -6.58
C ASP A 10 -0.11 -0.26 -6.71
N HIS A 11 -0.63 -0.17 -7.94
CA HIS A 11 -2.02 0.21 -8.19
C HIS A 11 -3.01 -0.75 -7.53
N GLN A 12 -2.81 -2.07 -7.67
CA GLN A 12 -3.68 -3.05 -7.02
C GLN A 12 -3.62 -2.99 -5.49
N ILE A 13 -2.44 -2.77 -4.91
CA ILE A 13 -2.29 -2.57 -3.46
C ILE A 13 -3.07 -1.33 -3.02
N LEU A 14 -2.93 -0.21 -3.76
CA LEU A 14 -3.65 1.03 -3.47
C LEU A 14 -5.17 0.83 -3.57
N ASP A 15 -5.67 0.18 -4.62
CA ASP A 15 -7.10 -0.10 -4.78
C ASP A 15 -7.67 -0.86 -3.59
N MET A 16 -6.94 -1.88 -3.10
CA MET A 16 -7.35 -2.68 -1.94
C MET A 16 -7.29 -1.89 -0.63
N LEU A 17 -6.30 -1.02 -0.46
CA LEU A 17 -6.18 -0.15 0.72
C LEU A 17 -7.22 0.98 0.70
N ILE A 18 -7.59 1.49 -0.48
CA ILE A 18 -8.66 2.49 -0.64
C ILE A 18 -10.01 1.87 -0.26
N ASP A 19 -10.27 0.63 -0.72
CA ASP A 19 -11.49 -0.11 -0.38
C ASP A 19 -11.57 -0.43 1.12
N ASN A 20 -10.45 -0.90 1.70
CA ASN A 20 -10.36 -1.19 3.12
C ASN A 20 -8.96 -0.91 3.67
N THR A 21 -8.78 0.24 4.31
CA THR A 21 -7.49 0.67 4.87
C THR A 21 -6.98 -0.24 6.00
N ARG A 22 -7.85 -1.08 6.58
CA ARG A 22 -7.51 -2.03 7.65
C ARG A 22 -7.23 -3.45 7.12
N ILE A 23 -7.25 -3.66 5.81
CA ILE A 23 -6.94 -4.97 5.23
C ILE A 23 -5.52 -5.41 5.63
N PRO A 24 -5.34 -6.61 6.19
CA PRO A 24 -4.01 -7.11 6.52
C PRO A 24 -3.16 -7.28 5.25
N PHE A 25 -1.88 -6.89 5.32
CA PHE A 25 -0.96 -7.08 4.19
C PHE A 25 -0.79 -8.54 3.79
N THR A 26 -0.99 -9.48 4.72
CA THR A 26 -1.02 -10.92 4.43
C THR A 26 -2.14 -11.31 3.47
N ASP A 27 -3.28 -10.64 3.55
CA ASP A 27 -4.43 -10.95 2.70
C ASP A 27 -4.33 -10.26 1.34
N ILE A 28 -3.74 -9.06 1.29
CA ILE A 28 -3.30 -8.44 0.03
C ILE A 28 -2.31 -9.37 -0.69
N ALA A 29 -1.30 -9.85 0.04
CA ALA A 29 -0.25 -10.71 -0.48
C ALA A 29 -0.80 -12.02 -1.07
N LYS A 30 -1.75 -12.67 -0.39
CA LYS A 30 -2.44 -13.87 -0.89
C LYS A 30 -3.20 -13.58 -2.19
N LYS A 31 -3.92 -12.46 -2.28
CA LYS A 31 -4.70 -12.09 -3.47
C LYS A 31 -3.82 -11.76 -4.66
N LEU A 32 -2.68 -11.11 -4.42
CA LEU A 32 -1.72 -10.71 -5.47
C LEU A 32 -0.65 -11.77 -5.76
N LEU A 33 -0.71 -12.93 -5.10
CA LEU A 33 0.25 -14.04 -5.24
C LEU A 33 1.72 -13.61 -5.00
N ILE A 34 1.94 -12.74 -4.02
CA ILE A 34 3.26 -12.25 -3.62
C ILE A 34 3.48 -12.43 -2.11
N SER A 35 4.70 -12.14 -1.62
CA SER A 35 4.97 -12.20 -0.18
C SER A 35 4.40 -10.98 0.55
N ALA A 36 4.01 -11.15 1.82
CA ALA A 36 3.62 -10.03 2.68
C ALA A 36 4.74 -8.99 2.85
N GLY A 37 6.01 -9.43 2.83
CA GLY A 37 7.16 -8.54 2.82
C GLY A 37 7.23 -7.67 1.57
N THR A 38 6.86 -8.22 0.41
CA THR A 38 6.78 -7.46 -0.85
C THR A 38 5.72 -6.36 -0.77
N VAL A 39 4.53 -6.67 -0.23
CA VAL A 39 3.47 -5.67 -0.01
C VAL A 39 3.96 -4.57 0.93
N HIS A 40 4.58 -4.97 2.06
CA HIS A 40 5.09 -4.01 3.05
C HIS A 40 6.12 -3.04 2.45
N VAL A 41 7.09 -3.54 1.69
CA VAL A 41 8.12 -2.70 1.04
C VAL A 41 7.49 -1.74 0.03
N ARG A 42 6.48 -2.18 -0.72
CA ARG A 42 5.79 -1.33 -1.71
C ARG A 42 4.95 -0.23 -1.04
N VAL A 43 4.17 -0.57 -0.02
CA VAL A 43 3.40 0.41 0.76
C VAL A 43 4.33 1.46 1.35
N LYS A 44 5.42 1.03 1.99
CA LYS A 44 6.42 1.96 2.55
C LYS A 44 7.04 2.87 1.50
N LYS A 45 7.40 2.35 0.32
CA LYS A 45 7.91 3.18 -0.79
C LYS A 45 6.89 4.23 -1.26
N MET A 46 5.60 3.90 -1.28
CA MET A 46 4.53 4.83 -1.64
C MET A 46 4.26 5.86 -0.53
N GLU A 47 4.42 5.50 0.75
CA GLU A 47 4.42 6.44 1.88
C GLU A 47 5.60 7.41 1.80
N ASP A 48 6.82 6.90 1.60
CA ASP A 48 8.04 7.70 1.46
C ASP A 48 7.98 8.65 0.25
N ALA A 49 7.27 8.24 -0.81
CA ALA A 49 7.00 9.06 -1.99
C ALA A 49 5.88 10.10 -1.80
N GLY A 50 5.20 10.10 -0.65
CA GLY A 50 4.07 10.99 -0.35
C GLY A 50 2.78 10.67 -1.10
N ILE A 51 2.69 9.48 -1.69
CA ILE A 51 1.49 8.96 -2.37
C ILE A 51 0.48 8.52 -1.32
N ILE A 52 0.92 7.76 -0.32
CA ILE A 52 0.12 7.41 0.86
C ILE A 52 0.46 8.44 1.95
N LYS A 53 -0.50 9.29 2.30
CA LYS A 53 -0.28 10.41 3.23
C LYS A 53 -0.72 10.15 4.66
N GLY A 54 -1.42 9.04 4.92
CA GLY A 54 -1.81 8.68 6.28
C GLY A 54 -2.81 7.54 6.33
N SER A 55 -2.70 6.77 7.41
CA SER A 55 -3.67 5.76 7.86
C SER A 55 -4.33 6.31 9.13
N SER A 56 -5.42 7.06 9.01
CA SER A 56 -5.90 7.86 10.15
C SER A 56 -6.75 7.08 11.15
N LEU A 57 -6.42 7.24 12.43
CA LEU A 57 -7.38 7.36 13.54
C LEU A 57 -6.84 8.41 14.51
N THR A 58 -7.63 9.44 14.79
CA THR A 58 -7.31 10.48 15.80
C THR A 58 -8.37 10.40 16.89
N LEU A 59 -7.93 10.31 18.14
CA LEU A 59 -8.79 10.33 19.33
C LEU A 59 -8.64 11.69 20.03
N ASP A 60 -9.74 12.16 20.64
CA ASP A 60 -9.86 13.42 21.39
C ASP A 60 -9.03 13.44 22.68
#